data_AF-A0A8C4QA89-F1
#
_entry.id   AF-A0A8C4QA89-F1
#
_cell.length_a   1.000
_cell.length_b   1.000
_cell.length_c   1.000
_cell.angle_alpha   90.00
_cell.angle_beta   90.00
_cell.angle_gamma   90.00
#
_symmetry.space_group_name_H-M   'P 1'
#
loop_
_entity.id
_entity.type
_entity.pdbx_description
1 polymer ?
#
loop_
_entity_poly.entity_id
_entity_poly.type
_entity_poly.pdbx_seq_one_letter_code
_entity_poly.pdbx_strand_id
1 'polypeptide(L)'
;MHCWCDLFCRSCSGRDWLGPHPLSDITWLSADRLNPAAVGQYVNNCCPDRPANVAYQEFDVPLDFPLALRRFLPNVPYTSQLVRCMVLVALRDIENGEELYSNYFTVIT
;
A
#
# COMPACT_ATOMS: atom_id res chain seq x y z
N MET A 1 7.86 14.89 -9.61
CA MET A 1 7.67 14.44 -8.21
C MET A 1 6.93 13.13 -8.31
N HIS A 2 7.63 12.01 -8.17
CA HIS A 2 7.08 10.67 -8.36
C HIS A 2 6.70 10.13 -6.99
N CYS A 3 5.41 10.00 -6.70
CA CYS A 3 4.96 9.39 -5.46
C CYS A 3 5.01 7.87 -5.64
N TRP A 4 6.09 7.28 -5.17
CA TRP A 4 6.22 5.84 -5.05
C TRP A 4 5.50 5.42 -3.77
N CYS A 5 4.30 4.82 -3.88
CA CYS A 5 3.82 3.95 -2.83
C CYS A 5 4.73 2.71 -2.84
N ASP A 6 5.41 2.47 -1.73
CA ASP A 6 6.19 1.27 -1.40
C ASP A 6 7.63 1.17 -1.93
N LEU A 7 8.49 2.12 -1.55
CA LEU A 7 9.94 1.92 -1.60
C LEU A 7 10.41 1.11 -0.38
N PHE A 8 10.27 -0.22 -0.42
CA PHE A 8 10.83 -1.10 0.59
C PHE A 8 12.34 -1.28 0.39
N CYS A 9 13.14 -0.93 1.40
CA CYS A 9 14.58 -1.17 1.38
C CYS A 9 14.91 -2.56 1.95
N ARG A 10 15.58 -3.42 1.15
CA ARG A 10 16.06 -4.75 1.59
C ARG A 10 16.90 -4.71 2.88
N SER A 11 17.51 -3.57 3.21
CA SER A 11 18.33 -3.44 4.41
C SER A 11 17.53 -3.40 5.72
N CYS A 12 16.21 -3.19 5.66
CA CYS A 12 15.35 -3.18 6.86
C CYS A 12 14.66 -4.52 7.13
N SER A 13 14.45 -5.37 6.11
CA SER A 13 13.64 -6.60 6.21
C SER A 13 14.14 -7.66 7.20
N GLY A 14 15.44 -7.65 7.54
CA GLY A 14 16.03 -8.57 8.52
C GLY A 14 15.64 -8.28 9.97
N ARG A 15 15.03 -7.12 10.27
CA ARG A 15 14.57 -6.73 11.62
C ARG A 15 13.05 -6.78 11.78
N ASP A 16 12.32 -7.13 10.72
CA ASP A 16 10.86 -7.04 10.65
C ASP A 16 10.20 -8.37 11.08
N TRP A 17 10.50 -8.88 12.27
CA TRP A 17 9.94 -10.16 12.75
C TRP A 17 9.27 -10.04 14.12
N LEU A 18 7.95 -10.01 14.18
CA LEU A 18 7.24 -10.06 15.45
C LEU A 18 7.06 -11.52 15.88
N GLY A 19 8.04 -12.02 16.65
CA GLY A 19 8.08 -13.43 17.04
C GLY A 19 8.27 -14.34 15.81
N PRO A 20 7.42 -15.36 15.59
CA PRO A 20 7.54 -16.26 14.44
C PRO A 20 7.00 -15.66 13.13
N HIS A 21 6.48 -14.44 13.14
CA HIS A 21 5.84 -13.83 11.98
C HIS A 21 6.70 -12.74 11.36
N PRO A 22 7.03 -12.84 10.05
CA PRO A 22 7.62 -11.71 9.35
C PRO A 22 6.55 -10.62 9.22
N LEU A 23 6.98 -9.36 9.25
CA LEU A 23 6.17 -8.14 9.11
C LEU A 23 6.50 -7.37 7.83
N SER A 24 7.38 -7.92 6.98
CA SER A 24 7.77 -7.35 5.70
C SER A 24 7.81 -8.47 4.67
N ASP A 25 6.98 -8.36 3.62
CA ASP A 25 7.00 -9.29 2.50
C ASP A 25 8.05 -8.86 1.46
N ILE A 26 9.23 -9.45 1.49
CA ILE A 26 10.29 -9.16 0.50
C ILE A 26 10.04 -9.80 -0.88
N THR A 27 9.01 -10.65 -1.02
CA THR A 27 8.79 -11.39 -2.27
C THR A 27 8.30 -10.51 -3.41
N TRP A 28 7.89 -9.27 -3.12
CA TRP A 28 7.62 -8.25 -4.15
C TRP A 28 8.84 -7.95 -5.04
N LEU A 29 10.06 -8.16 -4.51
CA LEU A 29 11.33 -8.01 -5.23
C LEU A 29 11.75 -9.27 -5.98
N SER A 30 10.93 -10.32 -5.96
CA SER A 30 11.20 -11.60 -6.63
C SER A 30 10.14 -11.91 -7.67
N ALA A 31 10.46 -12.84 -8.57
CA ALA A 31 9.49 -13.38 -9.52
C ALA A 31 8.36 -14.16 -8.82
N ASP A 32 8.68 -14.83 -7.71
CA ASP A 32 7.75 -15.66 -6.95
C ASP A 32 7.05 -14.86 -5.85
N ARG A 33 6.13 -13.98 -6.26
CA ARG A 33 5.38 -13.11 -5.34
C ARG A 33 4.39 -13.93 -4.50
N LEU A 34 4.46 -13.79 -3.17
CA LEU A 34 3.48 -14.39 -2.26
C LEU A 34 2.18 -13.59 -2.18
N ASN A 35 2.25 -12.27 -2.35
CA ASN A 35 1.08 -11.41 -2.46
C ASN A 35 0.75 -11.13 -3.93
N PRO A 36 -0.33 -11.72 -4.49
CA PRO A 36 -0.75 -11.44 -5.86
C PRO A 36 -1.10 -9.97 -6.10
N ALA A 37 -1.45 -9.23 -5.05
CA ALA A 37 -1.76 -7.79 -5.13
C ALA A 37 -0.50 -6.90 -5.14
N ALA A 38 0.70 -7.45 -4.89
CA ALA A 38 1.96 -6.70 -4.91
C ALA A 38 2.47 -6.49 -6.35
N VAL A 39 1.65 -5.85 -7.19
CA VAL A 39 1.96 -5.59 -8.61
C VAL A 39 2.68 -4.25 -8.83
N GLY A 40 2.69 -3.37 -7.84
CA GLY A 40 3.19 -2.00 -7.96
C GLY A 40 2.27 -1.14 -8.83
N GLN A 41 1.99 0.08 -8.40
CA GLN A 41 1.12 1.00 -9.15
C GLN A 41 1.77 2.38 -9.23
N TYR A 42 1.79 2.95 -10.44
CA TYR A 42 2.14 4.35 -10.63
C TYR A 42 0.87 5.18 -10.55
N VAL A 43 0.89 6.18 -9.67
CA VAL A 43 -0.20 7.14 -9.52
C VAL A 43 0.31 8.51 -9.87
N ASN A 44 -0.30 9.13 -10.86
CA ASN A 44 0.00 10.48 -11.31
C ASN A 44 -0.95 11.48 -10.66
N ASN A 45 -0.61 12.77 -10.78
CA ASN A 45 -1.51 13.84 -10.36
C ASN A 45 -2.57 14.06 -11.42
N CYS A 46 -3.81 14.25 -11.00
CA CYS A 46 -4.87 14.71 -11.88
C CYS A 46 -4.53 16.08 -12.49
N CYS A 47 -5.08 16.33 -13.66
CA CYS A 47 -5.10 17.64 -14.31
C CYS A 47 -6.52 17.90 -14.84
N PRO A 48 -6.84 19.12 -15.32
CA PRO A 48 -8.19 19.43 -15.83
C PRO A 48 -8.69 18.44 -16.90
N ASP A 49 -7.78 17.93 -17.74
CA ASP A 49 -8.10 16.96 -18.80
C ASP A 49 -8.10 15.50 -18.32
N ARG A 50 -7.57 15.23 -17.12
CA ARG A 50 -7.42 13.89 -16.55
C ARG A 50 -7.84 13.93 -15.08
N PRO A 51 -9.15 13.85 -14.80
CA PRO A 51 -9.67 13.94 -13.44
C PRO A 51 -9.18 12.76 -12.59
N ALA A 52 -9.14 12.96 -11.27
CA ALA A 52 -8.78 11.89 -10.36
C ALA A 52 -9.78 10.71 -10.47
N ASN A 53 -9.25 9.50 -10.60
CA ASN A 53 -10.00 8.24 -10.56
C ASN A 53 -9.67 7.41 -9.31
N VAL A 54 -8.68 7.84 -8.51
CA VAL A 54 -8.36 7.30 -7.19
C VAL A 54 -8.18 8.42 -6.16
N ALA A 55 -8.44 8.12 -4.89
CA ALA A 55 -8.22 9.02 -3.77
C ALA A 55 -7.45 8.33 -2.64
N TYR A 56 -6.68 9.11 -1.87
CA TYR A 56 -6.03 8.63 -0.68
C TYR A 56 -7.03 8.62 0.49
N GLN A 57 -7.05 7.52 1.23
CA GLN A 57 -7.87 7.37 2.44
C GLN A 57 -7.01 6.78 3.56
N GLU A 58 -7.18 7.34 4.76
CA GLU A 58 -6.68 6.72 5.98
C GLU A 58 -7.54 5.49 6.31
N PHE A 59 -6.89 4.36 6.55
CA PHE A 59 -7.56 3.14 6.94
C PHE A 59 -6.96 2.59 8.23
N ASP A 60 -7.82 2.44 9.23
CA ASP A 60 -7.50 1.79 10.49
C ASP A 60 -7.69 0.28 10.35
N VAL A 61 -6.58 -0.46 10.42
CA VAL A 61 -6.58 -1.92 10.34
C VAL A 61 -7.27 -2.48 11.59
N PRO A 62 -8.27 -3.36 11.43
CA PRO A 62 -8.96 -3.97 12.57
C PRO A 62 -8.00 -4.65 13.54
N LEU A 63 -8.26 -4.55 14.84
CA LEU A 63 -7.39 -5.12 15.88
C LEU A 63 -7.30 -6.65 15.79
N ASP A 64 -8.36 -7.29 15.33
CA ASP A 64 -8.48 -8.74 15.08
C ASP A 64 -7.88 -9.17 13.73
N PHE A 65 -7.34 -8.24 12.93
CA PHE A 65 -6.71 -8.57 11.66
C PHE A 65 -5.51 -9.52 11.87
N PRO A 66 -5.41 -10.63 11.13
CA PRO A 66 -4.39 -11.65 11.35
C PRO A 66 -2.97 -11.11 11.26
N LEU A 67 -2.18 -11.31 12.33
CA LEU A 67 -0.79 -10.84 12.41
C LEU A 67 0.07 -11.34 11.23
N ALA A 68 -0.12 -12.60 10.82
CA ALA A 68 0.62 -13.19 9.70
C ALA A 68 0.34 -12.52 8.34
N LEU A 69 -0.78 -11.80 8.20
CA LEU A 69 -1.11 -11.06 6.98
C LEU A 69 -0.65 -9.60 7.05
N ARG A 70 -0.28 -9.08 8.23
CA ARG A 70 0.20 -7.70 8.37
C ARG A 70 1.46 -7.43 7.55
N ARG A 71 2.26 -8.46 7.24
CA ARG A 71 3.44 -8.33 6.35
C ARG A 71 3.16 -7.82 4.95
N PHE A 72 1.91 -7.90 4.51
CA PHE A 72 1.48 -7.43 3.20
C PHE A 72 0.98 -5.98 3.23
N LEU A 73 0.87 -5.39 4.42
CA LEU A 73 0.51 -4.00 4.57
C LEU A 73 1.78 -3.13 4.46
N PRO A 74 1.67 -1.93 3.89
CA PRO A 74 2.80 -1.01 3.78
C PRO A 74 3.15 -0.44 5.16
N ASN A 75 4.45 -0.33 5.44
CA ASN A 75 5.02 0.35 6.61
C ASN A 75 4.41 -0.06 7.97
N VAL A 76 4.25 -1.37 8.21
CA VAL A 76 3.70 -1.86 9.48
C VAL A 76 4.69 -1.62 10.62
N PRO A 77 4.29 -0.91 11.69
CA PRO A 77 5.13 -0.73 12.86
C PRO A 77 5.30 -2.06 13.63
N TYR A 78 6.43 -2.21 14.32
CA TYR A 78 6.73 -3.38 15.14
C TYR A 78 5.90 -3.41 16.44
N THR A 79 4.58 -3.58 16.32
CA THR A 79 3.65 -3.47 17.44
C THR A 79 2.38 -4.29 17.20
N SER A 80 1.79 -4.76 18.30
CA SER A 80 0.45 -5.36 18.30
C SER A 80 -0.66 -4.32 18.32
N GLN A 81 -0.31 -3.03 18.43
CA GLN A 81 -1.25 -1.91 18.48
C GLN A 81 -1.95 -1.67 17.14
N LEU A 82 -2.87 -0.70 17.15
CA LEU A 82 -3.62 -0.24 15.99
C LEU A 82 -2.65 0.22 14.88
N VAL A 83 -2.85 -0.30 13.68
CA VAL A 83 -2.08 0.06 12.49
C VAL A 83 -2.96 0.93 11.62
N ARG A 84 -2.49 2.13 11.29
CA ARG A 84 -3.12 3.00 10.30
C ARG A 84 -2.28 2.98 9.02
N CYS A 85 -2.91 2.69 7.90
CA CYS A 85 -2.28 2.77 6.58
C CYS A 85 -2.98 3.80 5.70
N MET A 86 -2.25 4.28 4.70
CA MET A 86 -2.84 5.04 3.58
C MET A 86 -3.17 4.06 2.48
N VAL A 87 -4.44 4.03 2.07
CA VAL A 87 -4.92 3.21 0.95
C VAL A 87 -5.36 4.10 -0.20
N LEU A 88 -5.35 3.54 -1.40
CA LEU A 88 -5.94 4.15 -2.58
C LEU A 88 -7.31 3.54 -2.84
N VAL A 89 -8.33 4.39 -2.87
CA VAL A 89 -9.71 4.00 -3.13
C VAL A 89 -10.11 4.47 -4.51
N ALA A 90 -10.66 3.56 -5.31
CA ALA A 90 -11.20 3.88 -6.61
C ALA A 90 -12.46 4.75 -6.46
N LEU A 91 -12.51 5.87 -7.19
CA LEU A 91 -13.67 6.78 -7.21
C LEU A 91 -14.74 6.34 -8.21
N ARG A 92 -14.38 5.43 -9.11
CA ARG A 92 -15.22 4.79 -10.11
C ARG A 92 -14.58 3.46 -10.50
N ASP A 93 -15.26 2.68 -11.34
CA ASP A 93 -14.67 1.48 -11.93
C ASP A 93 -13.41 1.85 -12.75
N ILE A 94 -12.37 1.03 -12.61
CA ILE A 94 -11.06 1.18 -13.25
C ILE A 94 -10.83 0.00 -14.18
N GLU A 95 -10.50 0.29 -15.43
CA GLU A 95 -10.26 -0.73 -16.44
C GLU A 95 -8.81 -1.25 -16.41
N ASN A 96 -8.58 -2.43 -16.99
CA ASN A 96 -7.24 -2.99 -17.09
C ASN A 96 -6.36 -2.11 -18.00
N GLY A 97 -5.18 -1.71 -17.51
CA GLY A 97 -4.25 -0.84 -18.22
C GLY A 97 -4.60 0.64 -18.12
N GLU A 98 -5.67 1.00 -17.42
CA GLU A 98 -6.01 2.39 -17.17
C GLU A 98 -5.00 3.05 -16.24
N GLU A 99 -4.65 4.29 -16.55
CA GLU A 99 -3.71 5.08 -15.75
C GLU A 99 -4.40 5.69 -14.53
N LEU A 100 -3.72 5.66 -13.38
CA LEU A 100 -4.26 6.15 -12.12
C LEU A 100 -3.89 7.62 -11.89
N TYR A 101 -4.90 8.43 -11.58
CA TYR A 101 -4.81 9.84 -11.28
C TYR A 101 -5.38 10.11 -9.89
N SER A 102 -4.61 10.79 -9.06
CA SER A 102 -5.02 11.22 -7.73
C SER A 102 -4.97 12.74 -7.57
N ASN A 103 -5.66 13.25 -6.56
CA ASN A 103 -5.53 14.62 -6.12
C ASN A 103 -4.98 14.65 -4.67
N TYR A 104 -3.77 15.18 -4.47
CA TYR A 104 -3.15 15.27 -3.14
C TYR A 104 -3.96 16.10 -2.13
N PHE A 105 -4.89 16.94 -2.61
CA PHE A 105 -5.71 17.77 -1.74
C PHE A 105 -6.95 17.06 -1.19
N THR A 106 -7.23 15.82 -1.63
CA THR A 106 -8.43 15.08 -1.24
C THR A 106 -8.04 13.86 -0.44
N VAL A 107 -7.92 14.02 0.88
CA VAL A 107 -7.96 12.89 1.82
C VAL A 107 -9.41 12.69 2.20
N ILE A 108 -9.95 11.50 1.93
CA ILE A 108 -11.29 11.14 2.37
C ILE A 108 -11.14 10.49 3.74
N THR A 109 -11.66 11.15 4.78
CA THR A 109 -11.68 10.64 6.17
C THR A 109 -12.94 9.83 6.43
#